data_AF-A0A8C0H7L0-F1
#
_entry.id   AF-A0A8C0H7L0-F1
#
_cell.length_a   1.000
_cell.length_b   1.000
_cell.length_c   1.000
_cell.angle_alpha   90.00
_cell.angle_beta   90.00
_cell.angle_gamma   90.00
#
_symmetry.space_group_name_H-M   'P 1'
#
loop_
_entity.id
_entity.type
_entity.pdbx_description
1 polymer ?
#
loop_
_entity_poly.entity_id
_entity_poly.type
_entity_poly.pdbx_seq_one_letter_code
_entity_poly.pdbx_strand_id
1 'polypeptide(L)'
;LTVNSDLFLSHKILEMEERHKEELDTLKEEKENLQGLVSRQSYIIQELEKQLNKATNNNSVLQKQQLELMDTVHSLVNLCSKEGVLLKNTKREEDKPFRDCADLYHAGFNKSGVYTIYINNVSEPKKVFCNMEITGGGWTVIQHREDGSLDFQKSTDSTIYLSPF
;
A
#
# COMPACT_ATOMS: atom_id res chain seq x y z
N LEU A 1 -14.95 -76.95 -67.66
CA LEU A 1 -15.22 -76.53 -66.26
C LEU A 1 -14.16 -75.55 -65.74
N THR A 2 -12.88 -75.72 -66.10
CA THR A 2 -11.75 -74.84 -65.70
C THR A 2 -11.84 -73.40 -66.23
N VAL A 3 -12.18 -73.18 -67.50
CA VAL A 3 -12.22 -71.83 -68.13
C VAL A 3 -13.22 -70.86 -67.45
N ASN A 4 -14.35 -71.36 -66.94
CA ASN A 4 -15.32 -70.52 -66.21
C ASN A 4 -14.84 -70.13 -64.81
N SER A 5 -13.95 -70.93 -64.22
CA SER A 5 -13.41 -70.69 -62.87
C SER A 5 -12.36 -69.58 -62.90
N ASP A 6 -11.50 -69.59 -63.93
CA ASP A 6 -10.48 -68.56 -64.13
C ASP A 6 -11.08 -67.19 -64.45
N LEU A 7 -12.15 -67.14 -65.26
CA LEU A 7 -12.87 -65.90 -65.56
C LEU A 7 -13.55 -65.30 -64.31
N PHE A 8 -14.14 -66.15 -63.47
CA PHE A 8 -14.76 -65.73 -62.22
C PHE A 8 -13.73 -65.19 -61.21
N LEU A 9 -12.56 -65.83 -61.11
CA LEU A 9 -11.50 -65.36 -60.24
C LEU A 9 -10.94 -64.01 -60.71
N SER A 10 -10.75 -63.85 -62.03
CA SER A 10 -10.30 -62.57 -62.61
C SER A 10 -11.29 -61.44 -62.35
N HIS A 11 -12.60 -61.70 -62.41
CA HIS A 11 -13.63 -60.71 -62.09
C HIS A 11 -13.60 -60.30 -60.61
N LYS A 12 -13.50 -61.27 -59.70
CA LYS A 12 -13.39 -61.00 -58.26
C LYS A 12 -12.14 -60.22 -57.88
N ILE A 13 -11.02 -60.48 -58.55
CA ILE A 13 -9.78 -59.72 -58.36
C ILE A 13 -10.01 -58.27 -58.76
N LEU A 14 -10.63 -58.02 -59.93
CA LEU A 14 -10.92 -56.67 -60.41
C LEU A 14 -11.83 -55.89 -59.43
N GLU A 15 -12.91 -56.53 -58.94
CA GLU A 15 -13.82 -55.92 -57.95
C GLU A 15 -13.13 -55.64 -56.59
N MET A 16 -12.15 -56.46 -56.22
CA MET A 16 -11.37 -56.23 -55.00
C MET A 16 -10.35 -55.10 -55.20
N GLU A 17 -9.71 -55.03 -56.36
CA GLU A 17 -8.78 -53.95 -56.71
C GLU A 17 -9.49 -52.59 -56.78
N GLU A 18 -10.70 -52.55 -57.33
CA GLU A 18 -11.52 -51.33 -57.39
C GLU A 18 -11.92 -50.86 -55.99
N ARG A 19 -12.41 -51.76 -55.13
CA ARG A 19 -12.73 -51.42 -53.73
C ARG A 19 -11.53 -50.96 -52.93
N HIS A 20 -10.38 -51.64 -53.04
CA HIS A 20 -9.17 -51.20 -52.35
C HIS A 20 -8.70 -49.82 -52.85
N LYS A 21 -8.93 -49.50 -54.12
CA LYS A 21 -8.60 -48.18 -54.67
C LYS A 21 -9.50 -47.10 -54.08
N GLU A 22 -10.81 -47.33 -54.00
CA GLU A 22 -11.75 -46.40 -53.34
C GLU A 22 -11.42 -46.20 -51.85
N GLU A 23 -11.11 -47.27 -51.12
CA GLU A 23 -10.66 -47.19 -49.72
C GLU A 23 -9.35 -46.39 -49.59
N LEU A 24 -8.42 -46.55 -50.53
CA LEU A 24 -7.17 -45.81 -50.50
C LEU A 24 -7.38 -44.31 -50.79
N ASP A 25 -8.26 -43.98 -51.72
CA ASP A 25 -8.59 -42.60 -52.07
C ASP A 25 -9.30 -41.89 -50.91
N THR A 26 -10.24 -42.56 -50.27
CA THR A 26 -10.92 -42.03 -49.06
C THR A 26 -9.95 -41.84 -47.90
N LEU A 27 -9.08 -42.81 -47.61
CA LEU A 27 -8.05 -42.67 -46.58
C LEU A 27 -7.08 -41.52 -46.88
N LYS A 28 -6.77 -41.28 -48.15
CA LYS A 28 -5.91 -40.17 -48.57
C LYS A 28 -6.59 -38.82 -48.31
N GLU A 29 -7.87 -38.70 -48.61
CA GLU A 29 -8.66 -37.50 -48.31
C GLU A 29 -8.76 -37.25 -46.80
N GLU A 30 -9.06 -38.28 -46.01
CA GLU A 30 -9.09 -38.17 -44.55
C GLU A 30 -7.74 -37.74 -43.98
N LYS A 31 -6.63 -38.27 -44.51
CA LYS A 31 -5.28 -37.87 -44.12
C LYS A 31 -5.02 -36.38 -44.41
N GLU A 32 -5.41 -35.88 -45.57
CA GLU A 32 -5.24 -34.46 -45.92
C GLU A 32 -6.07 -33.57 -45.00
N ASN A 33 -7.31 -33.98 -44.70
CA ASN A 33 -8.17 -33.28 -43.76
C ASN A 33 -7.57 -33.23 -42.35
N LEU A 34 -7.06 -34.36 -41.84
CA LEU A 34 -6.39 -34.44 -40.54
C LEU A 34 -5.12 -33.59 -40.52
N GLN A 35 -4.31 -33.62 -41.58
CA GLN A 35 -3.13 -32.75 -41.69
C GLN A 35 -3.51 -31.27 -41.61
N GLY A 36 -4.58 -30.86 -42.30
CA GLY A 36 -5.09 -29.49 -42.21
C GLY A 36 -5.57 -29.10 -40.81
N LEU A 37 -6.19 -30.02 -40.06
CA LEU A 37 -6.57 -29.79 -38.67
C LEU A 37 -5.35 -29.65 -37.76
N VAL A 38 -4.35 -30.51 -37.89
CA VAL A 38 -3.10 -30.46 -37.10
C VAL A 38 -2.35 -29.15 -37.35
N SER A 39 -2.23 -28.71 -38.61
CA SER A 39 -1.58 -27.42 -38.92
C SER A 39 -2.32 -26.24 -38.29
N ARG A 40 -3.65 -26.23 -38.33
CA ARG A 40 -4.46 -25.18 -37.68
C ARG A 40 -4.31 -25.20 -36.16
N GLN A 41 -4.35 -26.38 -35.55
CA GLN A 41 -4.15 -26.53 -34.10
C GLN A 41 -2.75 -26.06 -33.69
N SER A 42 -1.71 -26.41 -34.46
CA SER A 42 -0.34 -25.96 -34.20
C SER A 42 -0.23 -24.43 -34.22
N TYR A 43 -0.88 -23.77 -35.17
CA TYR A 43 -0.91 -22.31 -35.25
C TYR A 43 -1.60 -21.69 -34.03
N ILE A 44 -2.77 -22.22 -33.65
CA ILE A 44 -3.53 -21.71 -32.50
C ILE A 44 -2.75 -21.90 -31.20
N ILE A 45 -2.10 -23.05 -31.01
CA ILE A 45 -1.26 -23.32 -29.84
C ILE A 45 -0.13 -22.30 -29.73
N GLN A 46 0.59 -22.04 -30.83
CA GLN A 46 1.66 -21.04 -30.84
C GLN A 46 1.16 -19.62 -30.46
N GLU A 47 -0.01 -19.22 -30.95
CA GLU A 47 -0.57 -17.91 -30.59
C GLU A 47 -1.02 -17.88 -29.12
N LEU A 48 -1.64 -18.95 -28.60
CA LEU A 48 -2.00 -19.06 -27.19
C LEU A 48 -0.76 -19.03 -26.27
N GLU A 49 0.31 -19.73 -26.64
CA GLU A 49 1.59 -19.69 -25.91
C GLU A 49 2.17 -18.27 -25.86
N LYS A 50 2.12 -17.55 -26.98
CA LYS A 50 2.57 -16.16 -27.07
C LYS A 50 1.72 -15.24 -26.18
N GLN A 51 0.41 -15.41 -26.18
CA GLN A 51 -0.50 -14.65 -25.31
C GLN A 51 -0.23 -14.95 -23.83
N LEU A 52 -0.05 -16.23 -23.48
CA LEU A 52 0.27 -16.65 -22.13
C LEU A 52 1.60 -16.06 -21.65
N ASN A 53 2.64 -16.09 -22.47
CA ASN A 53 3.94 -15.50 -22.14
C ASN A 53 3.83 -13.99 -21.87
N LYS A 54 3.07 -13.25 -22.69
CA LYS A 54 2.81 -11.82 -22.45
C LYS A 54 2.07 -11.60 -21.12
N ALA A 55 1.02 -12.39 -20.86
CA ALA A 55 0.25 -12.30 -19.62
C ALA A 55 1.11 -12.63 -18.40
N THR A 56 1.91 -13.69 -18.45
CA THR A 56 2.83 -14.10 -17.38
C THR A 56 3.90 -13.05 -17.12
N ASN A 57 4.52 -12.48 -18.14
CA ASN A 57 5.52 -11.42 -17.97
C ASN A 57 4.93 -10.14 -17.36
N ASN A 58 3.74 -9.73 -17.82
CA ASN A 58 3.03 -8.60 -17.22
C ASN A 58 2.67 -8.88 -15.76
N ASN A 59 2.25 -10.11 -15.46
CA ASN A 59 1.98 -10.55 -14.10
C ASN A 59 3.25 -10.54 -13.25
N SER A 60 4.39 -11.03 -13.75
CA SER A 60 5.65 -11.02 -12.99
C SER A 60 6.20 -9.61 -12.75
N VAL A 61 6.01 -8.67 -13.70
CA VAL A 61 6.37 -7.25 -13.50
C VAL A 61 5.48 -6.62 -12.44
N LEU A 62 4.16 -6.83 -12.51
CA LEU A 62 3.22 -6.32 -11.52
C LEU A 62 3.47 -6.94 -10.13
N GLN A 63 3.72 -8.24 -10.08
CA GLN A 63 4.04 -8.99 -8.87
C GLN A 63 5.36 -8.53 -8.26
N LYS A 64 6.38 -8.22 -9.08
CA LYS A 64 7.62 -7.59 -8.63
C LYS A 64 7.38 -6.18 -8.09
N GLN A 65 6.62 -5.35 -8.79
CA GLN A 65 6.24 -4.01 -8.32
C GLN A 65 5.47 -4.08 -7.00
N GLN A 66 4.60 -5.07 -6.83
CA GLN A 66 3.82 -5.26 -5.60
C GLN A 66 4.71 -5.71 -4.43
N LEU A 67 5.73 -6.54 -4.68
CA LEU A 67 6.75 -6.90 -3.69
C LEU A 67 7.62 -5.70 -3.31
N GLU A 68 8.12 -4.92 -4.27
CA GLU A 68 8.90 -3.70 -4.01
C GLU A 68 8.07 -2.66 -3.24
N LEU A 69 6.78 -2.52 -3.58
CA LEU A 69 5.85 -1.66 -2.83
C LEU A 69 5.64 -2.16 -1.40
N MET A 70 5.50 -3.47 -1.20
CA MET A 70 5.35 -4.04 0.13
C MET A 70 6.62 -3.87 0.98
N ASP A 71 7.80 -4.02 0.40
CA ASP A 71 9.08 -3.77 1.07
C ASP A 71 9.27 -2.30 1.42
N THR A 72 8.91 -1.38 0.53
CA THR A 72 8.95 0.06 0.83
C THR A 72 7.94 0.43 1.92
N VAL A 73 6.71 -0.12 1.89
CA VAL A 73 5.73 0.06 2.96
C VAL A 73 6.23 -0.51 4.28
N HIS A 74 6.80 -1.72 4.30
CA HIS A 74 7.41 -2.28 5.51
C HIS A 74 8.57 -1.44 6.01
N SER A 75 9.39 -0.89 5.12
CA SER A 75 10.49 0.00 5.47
C SER A 75 9.97 1.30 6.06
N LEU A 76 8.91 1.89 5.49
CA LEU A 76 8.21 3.06 6.03
C LEU A 76 7.54 2.77 7.37
N VAL A 77 6.92 1.60 7.55
CA VAL A 77 6.33 1.17 8.83
C VAL A 77 7.42 0.97 9.88
N ASN A 78 8.56 0.40 9.49
CA ASN A 78 9.71 0.24 10.37
C ASN A 78 10.37 1.57 10.70
N LEU A 79 10.47 2.48 9.73
CA LEU A 79 10.89 3.86 9.94
C LEU A 79 9.89 4.54 10.86
N CYS A 80 8.58 4.52 10.64
CA CYS A 80 7.57 5.02 11.59
C CYS A 80 7.53 4.27 12.93
N SER A 81 8.07 3.06 13.04
CA SER A 81 8.21 2.32 14.30
C SER A 81 9.50 2.71 15.03
N LYS A 82 10.58 3.02 14.30
CA LYS A 82 11.85 3.56 14.79
C LYS A 82 11.80 5.09 15.01
N GLU A 83 10.96 5.80 14.27
CA GLU A 83 10.52 7.21 14.30
C GLU A 83 9.12 7.35 14.89
N GLY A 84 8.66 6.28 15.55
CA GLY A 84 7.91 6.42 16.79
C GLY A 84 8.70 7.22 17.83
N VAL A 85 9.91 7.69 17.52
CA VAL A 85 10.75 8.63 18.24
C VAL A 85 10.53 10.11 17.84
N LEU A 86 9.77 10.47 16.79
CA LEU A 86 9.45 11.90 16.52
C LEU A 86 7.99 12.31 16.78
N LEU A 87 7.10 11.37 17.13
CA LEU A 87 5.78 11.67 17.73
C LEU A 87 5.47 10.74 18.92
N LYS A 88 6.50 10.34 19.68
CA LYS A 88 6.34 9.91 21.09
C LYS A 88 7.12 10.83 22.01
N ASN A 89 6.74 12.10 22.04
CA ASN A 89 6.77 12.84 23.29
C ASN A 89 5.33 12.77 23.82
N THR A 90 4.89 11.62 24.31
CA THR A 90 4.76 11.46 25.76
C THR A 90 4.54 9.97 26.04
N LYS A 91 5.56 9.32 26.60
CA LYS A 91 5.46 8.27 27.62
C LYS A 91 6.81 7.60 27.73
N ARG A 92 7.65 8.13 28.63
CA ARG A 92 8.24 7.41 29.76
C ARG A 92 9.26 8.30 30.48
N GLU A 93 8.76 9.09 31.41
CA GLU A 93 9.09 8.95 32.83
C GLU A 93 7.75 9.00 33.58
N GLU A 94 7.72 8.73 34.88
CA GLU A 94 6.60 9.13 35.73
C GLU A 94 6.51 10.66 35.70
N ASP A 95 5.93 11.20 34.64
CA ASP A 95 5.93 12.63 34.37
C ASP A 95 5.00 13.28 35.38
N LYS A 96 5.59 13.75 36.49
CA LYS A 96 4.96 14.71 37.37
C LYS A 96 4.30 15.74 36.48
N PRO A 97 2.98 15.90 36.56
CA PRO A 97 2.30 16.83 35.68
C PRO A 97 2.88 18.22 35.94
N PHE A 98 3.31 18.92 34.88
CA PHE A 98 3.89 20.26 35.01
C PHE A 98 2.87 21.17 35.70
N ARG A 99 3.24 21.69 36.88
CA ARG A 99 2.29 22.41 37.73
C ARG A 99 2.14 23.86 37.30
N ASP A 100 3.17 24.40 36.66
CA ASP A 100 3.26 25.79 36.23
C ASP A 100 4.25 25.94 35.04
N CYS A 101 4.39 27.18 34.55
CA CYS A 101 5.34 27.52 33.50
C CYS A 101 6.81 27.40 33.93
N ALA A 102 7.12 27.43 35.23
CA ALA A 102 8.49 27.29 35.72
C ALA A 102 8.96 25.84 35.62
N ASP A 103 8.11 24.87 35.99
CA ASP A 103 8.34 23.44 35.77
C ASP A 103 8.58 23.15 34.27
N LEU A 104 7.79 23.77 33.38
CA LEU A 104 7.96 23.68 31.92
C LEU A 104 9.30 24.26 31.46
N TYR A 105 9.70 25.43 31.96
CA TYR A 105 10.97 26.04 31.57
C TYR A 105 12.17 25.19 31.97
N HIS A 106 12.18 24.65 33.19
CA HIS A 106 13.23 23.75 33.67
C HIS A 106 13.28 22.42 32.90
N ALA A 107 12.14 21.97 32.35
CA ALA A 107 12.07 20.80 31.48
C ALA A 107 12.55 21.09 30.04
N GLY A 108 13.02 22.30 29.75
CA GLY A 108 13.62 22.69 28.46
C GLY A 108 12.64 23.32 27.47
N PHE A 109 11.40 23.60 27.88
CA PHE A 109 10.46 24.36 27.07
C PHE A 109 10.79 25.86 27.14
N ASN A 110 11.59 26.34 26.19
CA ASN A 110 12.17 27.69 26.20
C ASN A 110 11.52 28.69 25.22
N LYS A 111 10.39 28.33 24.60
CA LYS A 111 9.65 29.21 23.68
C LYS A 111 8.39 29.73 24.33
N SER A 112 8.08 31.01 24.15
CA SER A 112 6.81 31.57 24.63
C SER A 112 5.62 30.95 23.87
N GLY A 113 4.53 30.65 24.56
CA GLY A 113 3.37 30.01 23.94
C GLY A 113 2.32 29.51 24.94
N VAL A 114 1.27 28.88 24.42
CA VAL A 114 0.21 28.29 25.25
C VAL A 114 0.57 26.85 25.61
N TYR A 115 0.62 26.57 26.91
CA TYR A 115 0.94 25.26 27.48
C TYR A 115 -0.21 24.74 28.34
N THR A 116 -0.22 23.43 28.58
CA THR A 116 -1.16 22.79 29.50
C THR A 116 -0.47 22.51 30.83
N ILE A 117 -1.01 23.06 31.92
CA ILE A 117 -0.52 22.86 33.29
C ILE A 117 -1.58 22.17 34.14
N TYR A 118 -1.13 21.55 35.23
CA TYR A 118 -1.99 20.81 36.16
C TYR A 118 -1.91 21.46 37.55
N ILE A 119 -2.97 22.16 37.90
CA ILE A 119 -3.05 22.87 39.18
C ILE A 119 -3.58 21.89 40.23
N ASN A 120 -2.88 21.75 41.34
CA ASN A 120 -3.34 20.92 42.47
C ASN A 120 -4.75 21.33 42.89
N ASN A 121 -5.61 20.35 43.19
CA ASN A 121 -7.03 20.54 43.55
C ASN A 121 -7.93 21.08 42.42
N VAL A 122 -7.45 21.13 41.18
CA VAL A 122 -8.28 21.38 40.00
C VAL A 122 -8.37 20.08 39.20
N SER A 123 -9.59 19.57 39.00
CA SER A 123 -9.80 18.27 38.33
C SER A 123 -9.42 18.28 36.84
N GLU A 124 -9.36 19.46 36.22
CA GLU A 124 -9.12 19.62 34.79
C GLU A 124 -7.84 20.42 34.53
N PRO A 125 -6.99 19.99 33.59
CA PRO A 125 -5.82 20.76 33.17
C PRO A 125 -6.21 22.13 32.63
N LYS A 126 -5.36 23.13 32.83
CA LYS A 126 -5.58 24.50 32.34
C LYS A 126 -4.60 24.84 31.23
N LYS A 127 -5.10 25.49 30.19
CA LYS A 127 -4.27 26.10 29.15
C LYS A 127 -3.90 27.51 29.60
N VAL A 128 -2.61 27.77 29.71
CA VAL A 128 -2.06 29.07 30.14
C VAL A 128 -1.03 29.54 29.13
N PHE A 129 -0.86 30.85 28.98
CA PHE A 129 0.25 31.39 28.23
C PHE A 129 1.48 31.47 29.13
N CYS A 130 2.57 30.83 28.70
CA CYS A 130 3.87 30.90 29.35
C CYS A 130 4.78 31.84 28.57
N ASN A 131 5.37 32.82 29.24
CA ASN A 131 6.46 33.61 28.68
C ASN A 131 7.80 33.00 29.12
N MET A 132 8.52 32.44 28.15
CA MET A 132 9.77 31.71 28.39
C MET A 132 11.01 32.54 28.01
N GLU A 133 10.81 33.75 27.51
CA GLU A 133 11.87 34.56 26.90
C GLU A 133 12.26 35.76 27.76
N ILE A 134 11.32 36.33 28.51
CA ILE A 134 11.60 37.49 29.38
C ILE A 134 12.23 37.05 30.69
N THR A 135 13.21 37.83 31.18
CA THR A 135 13.70 37.80 32.57
C THR A 135 13.89 36.38 33.15
N GLY A 136 14.60 35.52 32.41
CA GLY A 136 14.92 34.15 32.84
C GLY A 136 13.86 33.09 32.55
N GLY A 137 12.74 33.44 31.91
CA GLY A 137 11.70 32.51 31.48
C GLY A 137 10.85 31.90 32.61
N GLY A 138 9.90 31.04 32.24
CA GLY A 138 9.05 30.34 33.20
C GLY A 138 7.86 31.12 33.77
N TRP A 139 7.50 32.25 33.16
CA TRP A 139 6.45 33.13 33.69
C TRP A 139 5.05 32.66 33.25
N THR A 140 4.16 32.43 34.21
CA THR A 140 2.75 32.16 33.94
C THR A 140 1.99 33.49 33.82
N VAL A 141 1.37 33.75 32.67
CA VAL A 141 0.59 34.97 32.45
C VAL A 141 -0.83 34.79 32.98
N ILE A 142 -1.22 35.56 33.99
CA ILE A 142 -2.60 35.52 34.56
C ILE A 142 -3.53 36.44 33.76
N GLN A 143 -3.03 37.61 33.39
CA GLN A 143 -3.81 38.63 32.72
C GLN A 143 -2.89 39.41 31.78
N HIS A 144 -3.27 39.49 30.51
CA HIS A 144 -2.64 40.31 29.50
C HIS A 144 -3.64 41.38 29.07
N ARG A 145 -3.22 42.65 29.04
CA ARG A 145 -3.99 43.79 28.53
C ARG A 145 -3.21 44.39 27.37
N GLU A 146 -3.84 44.49 26.21
CA GLU A 146 -3.21 45.03 25.01
C GLU A 146 -4.01 46.19 24.40
N ASP A 147 -5.35 46.24 24.56
CA ASP A 147 -6.21 47.16 23.80
C ASP A 147 -7.26 47.96 24.60
N GLY A 148 -7.29 47.83 25.93
CA GLY A 148 -8.22 48.61 26.78
C GLY A 148 -9.71 48.35 26.56
N SER A 149 -10.10 47.27 25.88
CA SER A 149 -11.50 46.96 25.51
C SER A 149 -12.39 46.45 26.66
N LEU A 150 -11.82 46.20 27.85
CA LEU A 150 -12.54 45.70 29.04
C LEU A 150 -12.42 46.70 30.20
N ASP A 151 -13.53 47.33 30.55
CA ASP A 151 -13.60 48.35 31.61
C ASP A 151 -13.68 47.70 33.01
N PHE A 152 -12.54 47.68 33.73
CA PHE A 152 -12.48 47.33 35.14
C PHE A 152 -11.61 48.35 35.86
N GLN A 153 -12.26 49.25 36.60
CA GLN A 153 -11.67 50.37 37.33
C GLN A 153 -10.67 49.92 38.42
N LYS A 154 -9.44 49.60 38.03
CA LYS A 154 -8.18 49.77 38.79
C LYS A 154 -7.00 49.91 37.79
N SER A 155 -6.52 51.15 37.72
CA SER A 155 -5.19 51.67 37.35
C SER A 155 -4.15 50.72 36.72
N THR A 156 -3.69 51.17 35.53
CA THR A 156 -2.43 50.92 34.78
C THR A 156 -2.25 49.60 34.02
N ASP A 157 -2.01 49.75 32.70
CA ASP A 157 -1.56 48.73 31.74
C ASP A 157 -0.37 47.94 32.27
N SER A 158 -0.63 46.75 32.77
CA SER A 158 0.41 45.87 33.29
C SER A 158 -0.01 44.44 33.02
N THR A 159 0.81 43.71 32.27
CA THR A 159 0.68 42.25 32.20
C THR A 159 1.01 41.70 33.59
N ILE A 160 0.06 40.99 34.18
CA ILE A 160 0.23 40.40 35.51
C ILE A 160 0.87 39.03 35.32
N TYR A 161 2.12 38.91 35.76
CA TYR A 161 2.88 37.67 35.77
C TYR A 161 2.85 37.06 37.17
N LEU A 162 2.69 35.74 37.26
CA LEU A 162 3.09 34.98 38.45
C LEU A 162 4.58 34.75 38.40
N SER A 163 5.29 35.12 39.47
CA SER A 163 6.71 34.80 39.64
C SER A 163 6.94 33.29 39.54
N PRO A 164 8.05 32.85 38.92
CA PRO A 164 8.51 31.47 39.06
C PRO A 164 8.71 31.21 40.56
N PHE A 165 8.05 30.18 41.11
CA PHE A 165 8.30 29.71 42.48
C PHE A 165 9.53 28.81 42.52
#